data_AF-A0A480AS88-F1
#
_entry.id   AF-A0A480AS88-F1
#
_cell.length_a   1.000
_cell.length_b   1.000
_cell.length_c   1.000
_cell.angle_alpha   90.00
_cell.angle_beta   90.00
_cell.angle_gamma   90.00
#
_symmetry.space_group_name_H-M   'P 1'
#
loop_
_entity.id
_entity.type
_entity.pdbx_description
1 polymer ?
#
loop_
_entity_poly.entity_id
_entity_poly.type
_entity_poly.pdbx_seq_one_letter_code
_entity_poly.pdbx_strand_id
1 'polypeptide(L)'
;MPVTSARPVPRTASFLFAPLLLAGLLAAGQAWAQATAPAPAAAASGPTLRAELAKPLTAAQEAVRSGKSAEALARIAEAEAMPALTPYEQYVVMRLKAPALFGSGDQAGALALFEKVVASPLLPTAEKLPLTETTIKLALQLKQYATAQALMKSYLDSRGPNAEIASLYPQVLSVQNDHAGVIAHLLPVVAADEAAKRPTPEATLRLLASSQNQVKDSVGYLATLTRLAGSTGKTDYWDELINRTVRKDGFADDRLRLDVYRLRLVVGIALEGDEIGDMAFRANQAGLPAEAQALLDDGYKAGLLGKGPNAAADQKLRESATKAAAQDRATLAETEAAALKAPNGNALYGLGMAVSSTGAHERGLALITQGIAKGGLRRPDDAQLHQGIVALRAGKADQAKAAFAAVKGSDGAADLARLFTVYIDSPARK
;
A
#
# COMPACT_ATOMS: atom_id res chain seq x y z
N MET A 1 6.74 -11.47 44.20
CA MET A 1 6.16 -10.13 43.99
C MET A 1 6.20 -9.85 42.49
N PRO A 2 5.06 -9.79 41.78
CA PRO A 2 5.07 -9.54 40.35
C PRO A 2 5.03 -8.03 40.09
N VAL A 3 5.97 -7.54 39.28
CA VAL A 3 5.98 -6.17 38.76
C VAL A 3 5.21 -6.18 37.45
N THR A 4 4.01 -5.62 37.48
CA THR A 4 3.11 -5.47 36.35
C THR A 4 3.65 -4.38 35.42
N SER A 5 4.10 -4.75 34.21
CA SER A 5 4.47 -3.80 33.16
C SER A 5 3.22 -3.32 32.41
N ALA A 6 2.79 -2.09 32.69
CA ALA A 6 1.70 -1.43 31.98
C ALA A 6 2.14 -1.08 30.54
N ARG A 7 1.37 -1.54 29.55
CA ARG A 7 1.49 -1.13 28.14
C ARG A 7 1.03 0.33 27.97
N PRO A 8 1.70 1.17 27.16
CA PRO A 8 1.21 2.49 26.84
C PRO A 8 0.09 2.41 25.79
N VAL A 9 -1.04 3.05 26.09
CA VAL A 9 -2.15 3.29 25.16
C VAL A 9 -1.73 4.38 24.16
N PRO A 10 -1.94 4.23 22.84
CA PRO A 10 -1.63 5.29 21.89
C PRO A 10 -2.60 6.46 22.06
N ARG A 11 -2.05 7.66 22.30
CA ARG A 11 -2.78 8.92 22.31
C ARG A 11 -3.35 9.20 20.92
N THR A 12 -4.66 9.39 20.85
CA THR A 12 -5.36 9.91 19.68
C THR A 12 -4.78 11.27 19.30
N ALA A 13 -4.22 11.38 18.10
CA ALA A 13 -3.76 12.64 17.53
C ALA A 13 -4.99 13.46 17.11
N SER A 14 -5.40 14.40 17.97
CA SER A 14 -6.37 15.42 17.62
C SER A 14 -5.73 16.41 16.66
N PHE A 15 -6.06 16.31 15.37
CA PHE A 15 -5.74 17.34 14.39
C PHE A 15 -6.64 18.56 14.66
N LEU A 16 -6.06 19.60 15.26
CA LEU A 16 -6.69 20.90 15.41
C LEU A 16 -6.75 21.57 14.03
N PHE A 17 -7.93 21.58 13.41
CA PHE A 17 -8.20 22.40 12.24
C PHE A 17 -8.32 23.87 12.66
N ALA A 18 -7.42 24.71 12.14
CA ALA A 18 -7.50 26.15 12.31
C ALA A 18 -8.75 26.72 11.59
N PRO A 19 -9.43 27.74 12.13
CA PRO A 19 -10.58 28.35 11.48
C PRO A 19 -10.11 29.13 10.24
N LEU A 20 -10.46 28.63 9.05
CA LEU A 20 -10.23 29.33 7.79
C LEU A 20 -11.24 30.48 7.65
N LEU A 21 -10.74 31.71 7.66
CA LEU A 21 -11.51 32.90 7.27
C LEU A 21 -11.78 32.85 5.76
N LEU A 22 -13.02 32.52 5.38
CA LEU A 22 -13.53 32.51 4.01
C LEU A 22 -13.78 33.94 3.46
N ALA A 23 -12.91 34.90 3.78
CA ALA A 23 -13.10 36.31 3.42
C ALA A 23 -12.50 36.69 2.06
N GLY A 24 -11.73 35.81 1.41
CA GLY A 24 -10.91 36.16 0.24
C GLY A 24 -11.55 36.07 -1.15
N LEU A 25 -12.73 35.45 -1.31
CA LEU A 25 -13.27 35.11 -2.64
C LEU A 25 -14.18 36.17 -3.28
N LEU A 26 -14.38 37.32 -2.65
CA LEU A 26 -15.29 38.38 -3.13
C LEU A 26 -14.58 39.64 -3.67
N ALA A 27 -13.24 39.63 -3.79
CA ALA A 27 -12.46 40.82 -4.14
C ALA A 27 -12.27 41.07 -5.66
N ALA A 28 -12.80 40.23 -6.55
CA ALA A 28 -12.65 40.40 -8.01
C ALA A 28 -13.92 40.93 -8.73
N GLY A 29 -14.77 41.67 -8.03
CA GLY A 29 -16.02 42.24 -8.58
C GLY A 29 -15.99 43.76 -8.80
N GLN A 30 -14.81 44.36 -8.98
CA GLN A 30 -14.67 45.80 -9.20
C GLN A 30 -14.81 46.15 -10.69
N ALA A 31 -16.05 46.35 -11.15
CA ALA A 31 -16.34 47.14 -12.35
C ALA A 31 -17.82 47.58 -12.38
N TRP A 32 -18.32 48.19 -11.31
CA TRP A 32 -19.61 48.89 -11.32
C TRP A 32 -19.45 50.25 -10.63
N ALA A 33 -18.82 51.21 -11.32
CA ALA A 33 -19.05 52.64 -11.09
C ALA A 33 -18.51 53.48 -12.25
N GLN A 34 -19.38 54.39 -12.74
CA GLN A 34 -19.16 55.49 -13.68
C GLN A 34 -19.22 55.17 -15.19
N ALA A 35 -20.45 55.07 -15.70
CA ALA A 35 -20.75 55.34 -17.10
C ALA A 35 -20.97 56.86 -17.30
N THR A 36 -19.96 57.55 -17.81
CA THR A 36 -20.18 58.68 -18.74
C THR A 36 -20.46 58.09 -20.11
N ALA A 37 -21.58 58.47 -20.73
CA ALA A 37 -22.10 57.89 -21.97
C ALA A 37 -21.09 57.92 -23.14
N PRO A 38 -21.04 56.84 -23.92
CA PRO A 38 -21.38 56.95 -25.34
C PRO A 38 -22.34 55.85 -25.85
N ALA A 39 -22.84 56.06 -27.06
CA ALA A 39 -23.90 55.38 -27.80
C ALA A 39 -23.82 53.83 -27.92
N PRO A 40 -24.93 53.13 -28.21
CA PRO A 40 -25.06 51.70 -28.00
C PRO A 40 -24.42 50.90 -29.14
N ALA A 41 -23.35 50.18 -28.83
CA ALA A 41 -23.00 48.96 -29.55
C ALA A 41 -23.78 47.80 -28.91
N ALA A 42 -24.49 47.02 -29.72
CA ALA A 42 -25.21 45.84 -29.28
C ALA A 42 -24.24 44.77 -28.77
N ALA A 43 -23.87 44.87 -27.49
CA ALA A 43 -23.27 43.79 -26.74
C ALA A 43 -24.36 42.76 -26.42
N ALA A 44 -24.07 41.48 -26.62
CA ALA A 44 -24.95 40.39 -26.22
C ALA A 44 -25.44 40.63 -24.78
N SER A 45 -26.75 40.72 -24.62
CA SER A 45 -27.41 40.99 -23.35
C SER A 45 -27.13 39.84 -22.38
N GLY A 46 -26.09 39.99 -21.57
CA GLY A 46 -25.93 39.17 -20.37
C GLY A 46 -27.18 39.30 -19.50
N PRO A 47 -27.52 38.27 -18.72
CA PRO A 47 -28.70 38.32 -17.87
C PRO A 47 -28.61 39.50 -16.88
N THR A 48 -29.63 40.34 -16.86
CA THR A 48 -29.68 41.58 -16.05
C THR A 48 -30.46 41.38 -14.76
N LEU A 49 -29.92 41.88 -13.65
CA LEU A 49 -30.63 41.96 -12.37
C LEU A 49 -31.68 43.06 -12.40
N ARG A 50 -32.94 42.75 -12.06
CA ARG A 50 -34.00 43.76 -11.91
C ARG A 50 -33.65 44.83 -10.86
N ALA A 51 -34.04 46.08 -11.11
CA ALA A 51 -33.73 47.21 -10.24
C ALA A 51 -34.31 47.04 -8.83
N GLU A 52 -35.48 46.40 -8.74
CA GLU A 52 -36.18 46.09 -7.51
C GLU A 52 -35.35 45.15 -6.60
N LEU A 53 -34.59 44.23 -7.20
CA LEU A 53 -33.71 43.30 -6.49
C LEU A 53 -32.32 43.89 -6.19
N ALA A 54 -31.89 44.91 -6.93
CA ALA A 54 -30.56 45.49 -6.80
C ALA A 54 -30.32 46.06 -5.38
N LYS A 55 -31.30 46.77 -4.81
CA LYS A 55 -31.18 47.36 -3.47
C LYS A 55 -31.04 46.31 -2.36
N PRO A 56 -31.95 45.33 -2.19
CA PRO A 56 -31.81 44.31 -1.14
C PRO A 56 -30.57 43.44 -1.35
N LEU A 57 -30.21 43.06 -2.59
CA LEU A 57 -29.05 42.21 -2.83
C LEU A 57 -27.71 42.95 -2.63
N THR A 58 -27.63 44.24 -2.92
CA THR A 58 -26.44 45.06 -2.59
C THR A 58 -26.27 45.18 -1.08
N ALA A 59 -27.36 45.42 -0.35
CA ALA A 59 -27.34 45.46 1.11
C ALA A 59 -26.95 44.09 1.71
N ALA A 60 -27.48 43.00 1.16
CA ALA A 60 -27.10 41.64 1.55
C ALA A 60 -25.61 41.37 1.31
N GLN A 61 -25.08 41.79 0.16
CA GLN A 61 -23.66 41.62 -0.17
C GLN A 61 -22.76 42.35 0.84
N GLU A 62 -23.10 43.58 1.21
CA GLU A 62 -22.34 44.34 2.20
C GLU A 62 -22.43 43.70 3.60
N ALA A 63 -23.62 43.23 3.99
CA ALA A 63 -23.81 42.51 5.24
C ALA A 63 -23.00 41.20 5.29
N VAL A 64 -22.92 40.44 4.19
CA VAL A 64 -22.06 39.25 4.07
C VAL A 64 -20.58 39.63 4.23
N ARG A 65 -20.12 40.67 3.54
CA ARG A 65 -18.72 41.17 3.65
C ARG A 65 -18.38 41.61 5.07
N SER A 66 -19.33 42.23 5.76
CA SER A 66 -19.20 42.69 7.14
C SER A 66 -19.40 41.59 8.19
N GLY A 67 -19.62 40.32 7.79
CA GLY A 67 -19.88 39.22 8.71
C GLY A 67 -21.22 39.30 9.47
N LYS A 68 -22.14 40.17 9.01
CA LYS A 68 -23.47 40.37 9.61
C LYS A 68 -24.48 39.39 9.02
N SER A 69 -24.31 38.11 9.36
CA SER A 69 -25.08 37.00 8.78
C SER A 69 -26.59 37.16 8.92
N ALA A 70 -27.08 37.58 10.08
CA ALA A 70 -28.51 37.80 10.31
C ALA A 70 -29.09 38.93 9.44
N GLU A 71 -28.36 40.04 9.30
CA GLU A 71 -28.75 41.16 8.43
C GLU A 71 -28.76 40.70 6.96
N ALA A 72 -27.72 39.99 6.53
CA ALA A 72 -27.65 39.44 5.18
C ALA A 72 -28.84 38.54 4.86
N LEU A 73 -29.19 37.60 5.74
CA LEU A 73 -30.32 36.70 5.56
C LEU A 73 -31.66 37.44 5.49
N ALA A 74 -31.85 38.48 6.30
CA ALA A 74 -33.05 39.32 6.23
C ALA A 74 -33.19 40.03 4.87
N ARG A 75 -32.10 40.64 4.37
CA ARG A 75 -32.08 41.29 3.05
C ARG A 75 -32.30 40.31 1.90
N ILE A 76 -31.80 39.10 2.03
CA ILE A 76 -32.01 38.04 1.05
C ILE A 76 -33.47 37.58 1.05
N ALA A 77 -34.11 37.48 2.21
CA ALA A 77 -35.53 37.14 2.30
C ALA A 77 -36.42 38.20 1.61
N GLU A 78 -36.07 39.49 1.70
CA GLU A 78 -36.75 40.56 0.94
C GLU A 78 -36.67 40.31 -0.57
N ALA A 79 -35.51 39.86 -1.08
CA ALA A 79 -35.32 39.53 -2.49
C ALA A 79 -36.07 38.24 -2.91
N GLU A 80 -36.08 37.21 -2.05
CA GLU A 80 -36.77 35.94 -2.29
C GLU A 80 -38.30 36.08 -2.30
N ALA A 81 -38.84 37.08 -1.61
CA ALA A 81 -40.28 37.37 -1.60
C ALA A 81 -40.80 38.00 -2.91
N MET A 82 -39.90 38.41 -3.82
CA MET A 82 -40.32 38.98 -5.10
C MET A 82 -40.81 37.90 -6.07
N PRO A 83 -41.91 38.13 -6.79
CA PRO A 83 -42.44 37.15 -7.72
C PRO A 83 -41.52 36.94 -8.92
N ALA A 84 -41.54 35.71 -9.44
CA ALA A 84 -40.93 35.31 -10.71
C ALA A 84 -39.43 35.66 -10.83
N LEU A 85 -38.61 35.27 -9.83
CA LEU A 85 -37.15 35.38 -9.93
C LEU A 85 -36.63 34.63 -11.17
N THR A 86 -35.86 35.32 -12.01
CA THR A 86 -35.20 34.71 -13.16
C THR A 86 -34.11 33.72 -12.72
N PRO A 87 -33.66 32.77 -13.57
CA PRO A 87 -32.57 31.86 -13.21
C PRO A 87 -31.28 32.58 -12.77
N TYR A 88 -30.98 33.74 -13.35
CA TYR A 88 -29.84 34.56 -12.95
C TYR A 88 -30.05 35.21 -11.59
N GLU A 89 -31.24 35.75 -11.32
CA GLU A 89 -31.59 36.33 -10.01
C GLU A 89 -31.53 35.27 -8.89
N GLN A 90 -32.06 34.08 -9.17
CA GLN A 90 -31.97 32.93 -8.25
C GLN A 90 -30.50 32.56 -7.98
N TYR A 91 -29.65 32.56 -9.01
CA TYR A 91 -28.22 32.33 -8.85
C TYR A 91 -27.53 33.39 -7.97
N VAL A 92 -27.83 34.68 -8.17
CA VAL A 92 -27.27 35.77 -7.34
C VAL A 92 -27.74 35.64 -5.89
N VAL A 93 -29.03 35.33 -5.67
CA VAL A 93 -29.59 35.05 -4.34
C VAL A 93 -28.83 33.92 -3.66
N MET A 94 -28.65 32.77 -4.34
CA MET A 94 -27.92 31.63 -3.77
C MET A 94 -26.46 31.97 -3.43
N ARG A 95 -25.78 32.74 -4.29
CA ARG A 95 -24.39 33.18 -4.06
C ARG A 95 -24.21 34.03 -2.80
N LEU A 96 -25.20 34.83 -2.44
CA LEU A 96 -25.17 35.65 -1.22
C LEU A 96 -25.67 34.87 0.00
N LYS A 97 -26.64 33.98 -0.20
CA LYS A 97 -27.27 33.20 0.87
C LYS A 97 -26.35 32.12 1.44
N ALA A 98 -25.57 31.44 0.60
CA ALA A 98 -24.65 30.40 1.05
C ALA A 98 -23.64 30.88 2.13
N PRO A 99 -22.85 31.96 1.92
CA PRO A 99 -21.96 32.46 2.96
C PRO A 99 -22.70 33.08 4.15
N ALA A 100 -23.90 33.66 3.96
CA ALA A 100 -24.72 34.17 5.06
C ALA A 100 -25.20 33.05 5.99
N LEU A 101 -25.66 31.92 5.44
CA LEU A 101 -26.02 30.72 6.20
C LEU A 101 -24.80 30.13 6.92
N PHE A 102 -23.65 30.07 6.24
CA PHE A 102 -22.42 29.60 6.84
C PHE A 102 -22.04 30.45 8.06
N GLY A 103 -22.06 31.78 7.89
CA GLY A 103 -21.75 32.73 8.96
C GLY A 103 -22.80 32.80 10.07
N SER A 104 -24.03 32.31 9.86
CA SER A 104 -25.06 32.19 10.90
C SER A 104 -25.00 30.86 11.65
N GLY A 105 -24.09 29.96 11.28
CA GLY A 105 -23.96 28.63 11.85
C GLY A 105 -24.81 27.54 11.17
N ASP A 106 -25.62 27.88 10.15
CA ASP A 106 -26.35 26.89 9.35
C ASP A 106 -25.46 26.32 8.25
N GLN A 107 -24.49 25.52 8.68
CA GLN A 107 -23.50 24.90 7.79
C GLN A 107 -24.14 23.90 6.81
N ALA A 108 -25.21 23.21 7.22
CA ALA A 108 -25.92 22.27 6.37
C ALA A 108 -26.69 22.98 5.25
N GLY A 109 -27.42 24.05 5.59
CA GLY A 109 -28.08 24.91 4.60
C GLY A 109 -27.07 25.60 3.67
N ALA A 110 -25.93 26.04 4.20
CA ALA A 110 -24.85 26.60 3.40
C ALA A 110 -24.30 25.59 2.39
N LEU A 111 -24.02 24.36 2.82
CA LEU A 111 -23.53 23.29 1.94
C LEU A 111 -24.49 23.03 0.78
N ALA A 112 -25.79 22.89 1.07
CA ALA A 112 -26.81 22.65 0.05
C ALA A 112 -26.89 23.77 -1.00
N LEU A 113 -26.64 25.02 -0.61
CA LEU A 113 -26.57 26.14 -1.56
C LEU A 113 -25.23 26.19 -2.32
N PHE A 114 -24.12 25.91 -1.65
CA PHE A 114 -22.82 25.83 -2.32
C PHE A 114 -22.79 24.75 -3.41
N GLU A 115 -23.39 23.57 -3.18
CA GLU A 115 -23.54 22.52 -4.19
C GLU A 115 -24.28 23.05 -5.44
N LYS A 116 -25.40 23.77 -5.24
CA LYS A 116 -26.17 24.37 -6.34
C LYS A 116 -25.37 25.44 -7.08
N VAL A 117 -24.62 26.27 -6.35
CA VAL A 117 -23.79 27.33 -6.95
C VAL A 117 -22.66 26.72 -7.78
N VAL A 118 -21.99 25.67 -7.27
CA VAL A 118 -20.92 24.93 -7.97
C VAL A 118 -21.44 24.25 -9.24
N ALA A 119 -22.65 23.71 -9.20
CA ALA A 119 -23.30 23.07 -10.34
C ALA A 119 -23.85 24.06 -11.38
N SER A 120 -23.95 25.35 -11.04
CA SER A 120 -24.56 26.36 -11.91
C SER A 120 -23.70 26.65 -13.15
N PRO A 121 -24.30 26.68 -14.36
CA PRO A 121 -23.60 27.13 -15.57
C PRO A 121 -23.27 28.63 -15.53
N LEU A 122 -23.86 29.38 -14.61
CA LEU A 122 -23.62 30.81 -14.42
C LEU A 122 -22.38 31.11 -13.55
N LEU A 123 -21.76 30.08 -12.96
CA LEU A 123 -20.55 30.24 -12.16
C LEU A 123 -19.35 30.60 -13.05
N PRO A 124 -18.68 31.75 -12.83
CA PRO A 124 -17.48 32.10 -13.59
C PRO A 124 -16.44 30.99 -13.50
N THR A 125 -15.85 30.64 -14.64
CA THR A 125 -14.88 29.54 -14.75
C THR A 125 -13.71 29.70 -13.77
N ALA A 126 -13.24 30.93 -13.55
CA ALA A 126 -12.18 31.26 -12.61
C ALA A 126 -12.53 30.94 -11.14
N GLU A 127 -13.80 30.97 -10.77
CA GLU A 127 -14.28 30.71 -9.41
C GLU A 127 -14.65 29.24 -9.19
N LYS A 128 -14.82 28.44 -10.25
CA LYS A 128 -15.36 27.08 -10.18
C LYS A 128 -14.52 26.16 -9.30
N LEU A 129 -13.20 26.06 -9.55
CA LEU A 129 -12.32 25.18 -8.78
C LEU A 129 -12.17 25.66 -7.32
N PRO A 130 -11.87 26.94 -7.02
CA PRO A 130 -11.81 27.42 -5.64
C PRO A 130 -13.10 27.20 -4.83
N LEU A 131 -14.27 27.42 -5.46
CA LEU A 131 -15.55 27.22 -4.78
C LEU A 131 -15.84 25.73 -4.56
N THR A 132 -15.55 24.88 -5.55
CA THR A 132 -15.66 23.42 -5.39
C THR A 132 -14.81 22.92 -4.24
N GLU A 133 -13.55 23.39 -4.15
CA GLU A 133 -12.65 23.03 -3.05
C GLU A 133 -13.21 23.43 -1.67
N THR A 134 -13.75 24.65 -1.57
CA THR A 134 -14.40 25.11 -0.34
C THR A 134 -15.59 24.22 0.03
N THR A 135 -16.38 23.82 -0.97
CA THR A 135 -17.56 22.98 -0.79
C THR A 135 -17.18 21.56 -0.37
N ILE A 136 -16.10 21.00 -0.94
CA ILE A 136 -15.52 19.72 -0.52
C ILE A 136 -15.13 19.78 0.97
N LYS A 137 -14.38 20.81 1.38
CA LYS A 137 -13.95 20.97 2.77
C LYS A 137 -15.13 21.03 3.74
N LEU A 138 -16.17 21.78 3.39
CA LEU A 138 -17.40 21.85 4.17
C LEU A 138 -18.13 20.51 4.23
N ALA A 139 -18.25 19.81 3.09
CA ALA A 139 -18.88 18.49 3.02
C ALA A 139 -18.15 17.47 3.91
N LEU A 140 -16.81 17.47 3.88
CA LEU A 140 -15.99 16.61 4.74
C LEU A 140 -16.16 16.94 6.23
N GLN A 141 -16.16 18.24 6.58
CA GLN A 141 -16.40 18.69 7.96
C GLN A 141 -17.78 18.21 8.48
N LEU A 142 -18.80 18.27 7.63
CA LEU A 142 -20.15 17.81 7.95
C LEU A 142 -20.35 16.29 7.77
N LYS A 143 -19.28 15.55 7.46
CA LYS A 143 -19.30 14.10 7.19
C LYS A 143 -20.27 13.69 6.08
N GLN A 144 -20.57 14.61 5.15
CA GLN A 144 -21.37 14.37 3.95
C GLN A 144 -20.49 13.72 2.87
N TYR A 145 -20.06 12.48 3.12
CA TYR A 145 -19.07 11.79 2.29
C TYR A 145 -19.55 11.52 0.85
N ALA A 146 -20.85 11.31 0.63
CA ALA A 146 -21.41 11.15 -0.71
C ALA A 146 -21.27 12.43 -1.54
N THR A 147 -21.63 13.58 -0.96
CA THR A 147 -21.41 14.91 -1.56
C THR A 147 -19.92 15.15 -1.81
N ALA A 148 -19.08 14.89 -0.81
CA ALA A 148 -17.63 15.08 -0.93
C ALA A 148 -17.06 14.23 -2.08
N GLN A 149 -17.44 12.96 -2.18
CA GLN A 149 -17.01 12.06 -3.25
C GLN A 149 -17.36 12.63 -4.63
N ALA A 150 -18.61 13.05 -4.84
CA ALA A 150 -19.07 13.58 -6.12
C ALA A 150 -18.31 14.86 -6.52
N LEU A 151 -18.12 15.79 -5.57
CA LEU A 151 -17.39 17.03 -5.80
C LEU A 151 -15.90 16.79 -6.04
N MET A 152 -15.27 15.92 -5.25
CA MET A 152 -13.85 15.57 -5.40
C MET A 152 -13.58 14.93 -6.76
N LYS A 153 -14.45 14.02 -7.21
CA LYS A 153 -14.35 13.43 -8.55
C LYS A 153 -14.35 14.51 -9.64
N SER A 154 -15.36 15.40 -9.62
CA SER A 154 -15.48 16.51 -10.59
C SER A 154 -14.27 17.47 -10.54
N TYR A 155 -13.77 17.76 -9.33
CA TYR A 155 -12.59 18.61 -9.12
C TYR A 155 -11.34 17.98 -9.75
N LEU A 156 -11.12 16.68 -9.55
CA LEU A 156 -9.98 15.95 -10.10
C LEU A 156 -10.07 15.76 -11.62
N ASP A 157 -11.26 15.46 -12.16
CA ASP A 157 -11.52 15.38 -13.60
C ASP A 157 -11.23 16.73 -14.30
N SER A 158 -11.48 17.84 -13.59
CA SER A 158 -11.19 19.20 -14.04
C SER A 158 -9.73 19.63 -13.78
N ARG A 159 -8.84 18.72 -13.35
CA ARG A 159 -7.44 18.98 -13.00
C ARG A 159 -7.25 20.06 -11.94
N GLY A 160 -8.09 20.06 -10.91
CA GLY A 160 -7.93 20.97 -9.79
C GLY A 160 -6.54 20.85 -9.12
N PRO A 161 -5.89 21.98 -8.76
CA PRO A 161 -4.47 21.98 -8.41
C PRO A 161 -4.17 21.54 -6.96
N ASN A 162 -5.18 21.42 -6.09
CA ASN A 162 -4.95 21.06 -4.69
C ASN A 162 -4.64 19.56 -4.53
N ALA A 163 -3.37 19.25 -4.25
CA ALA A 163 -2.88 17.89 -4.01
C ALA A 163 -3.50 17.20 -2.78
N GLU A 164 -3.96 17.97 -1.79
CA GLU A 164 -4.63 17.42 -0.59
C GLU A 164 -5.93 16.71 -0.99
N ILE A 165 -6.73 17.30 -1.88
CA ILE A 165 -7.97 16.69 -2.38
C ILE A 165 -7.67 15.36 -3.08
N ALA A 166 -6.64 15.32 -3.94
CA ALA A 166 -6.22 14.09 -4.60
C ALA A 166 -5.81 13.02 -3.58
N SER A 167 -5.08 13.40 -2.52
CA SER A 167 -4.64 12.46 -1.47
C SER A 167 -5.78 11.92 -0.58
N LEU A 168 -6.84 12.73 -0.37
CA LEU A 168 -7.98 12.36 0.45
C LEU A 168 -9.03 11.56 -0.32
N TYR A 169 -9.12 11.73 -1.64
CA TYR A 169 -10.15 11.11 -2.46
C TYR A 169 -10.26 9.58 -2.29
N PRO A 170 -9.18 8.78 -2.38
CA PRO A 170 -9.29 7.34 -2.15
C PRO A 170 -9.72 6.97 -0.73
N GLN A 171 -9.47 7.81 0.29
CA GLN A 171 -9.99 7.57 1.64
C GLN A 171 -11.52 7.78 1.69
N VAL A 172 -12.02 8.83 1.03
CA VAL A 172 -13.46 9.09 0.91
C VAL A 172 -14.17 7.95 0.18
N LEU A 173 -13.59 7.48 -0.93
CA LEU A 173 -14.10 6.31 -1.65
C LEU A 173 -14.19 5.07 -0.73
N SER A 174 -13.15 4.79 0.04
CA SER A 174 -13.15 3.67 0.98
C SER A 174 -14.20 3.80 2.07
N VAL A 175 -14.43 4.99 2.62
CA VAL A 175 -15.50 5.23 3.62
C VAL A 175 -16.89 5.04 3.02
N GLN A 176 -17.04 5.28 1.71
CA GLN A 176 -18.27 5.01 0.96
C GLN A 176 -18.37 3.57 0.45
N ASN A 177 -17.47 2.68 0.85
CA ASN A 177 -17.35 1.29 0.39
C ASN A 177 -17.13 1.16 -1.13
N ASP A 178 -16.69 2.22 -1.81
CA ASP A 178 -16.33 2.20 -3.24
C ASP A 178 -14.88 1.71 -3.42
N HIS A 179 -14.63 0.46 -3.03
CA HIS A 179 -13.31 -0.16 -3.11
C HIS A 179 -12.83 -0.34 -4.56
N ALA A 180 -13.75 -0.52 -5.51
CA ALA A 180 -13.41 -0.55 -6.93
C ALA A 180 -12.88 0.81 -7.40
N GLY A 181 -13.50 1.91 -6.97
CA GLY A 181 -13.02 3.27 -7.20
C GLY A 181 -11.64 3.53 -6.57
N VAL A 182 -11.40 3.04 -5.35
CA VAL A 182 -10.07 3.14 -4.70
C VAL A 182 -8.99 2.49 -5.56
N ILE A 183 -9.24 1.26 -6.03
CA ILE A 183 -8.30 0.51 -6.87
C ILE A 183 -8.05 1.25 -8.18
N ALA A 184 -9.11 1.67 -8.87
CA ALA A 184 -9.02 2.40 -10.12
C ALA A 184 -8.23 3.72 -9.99
N HIS A 185 -8.35 4.39 -8.84
CA HIS A 185 -7.62 5.64 -8.57
C HIS A 185 -6.15 5.40 -8.17
N LEU A 186 -5.87 4.39 -7.34
CA LEU A 186 -4.53 4.18 -6.77
C LEU A 186 -3.58 3.39 -7.67
N LEU A 187 -4.06 2.50 -8.53
CA LEU A 187 -3.19 1.74 -9.44
C LEU A 187 -2.36 2.64 -10.38
N PRO A 188 -2.93 3.68 -11.02
CA PRO A 188 -2.15 4.63 -11.81
C PRO A 188 -1.10 5.38 -10.98
N VAL A 189 -1.40 5.71 -9.72
CA VAL A 189 -0.46 6.36 -8.80
C VAL A 189 0.73 5.46 -8.52
N VAL A 190 0.48 4.19 -8.20
CA VAL A 190 1.53 3.18 -7.99
C VAL A 190 2.40 3.02 -9.24
N ALA A 191 1.78 2.93 -10.42
CA ALA A 191 2.49 2.81 -11.69
C ALA A 191 3.36 4.05 -11.99
N ALA A 192 2.86 5.25 -11.70
CA ALA A 192 3.59 6.49 -11.89
C ALA A 192 4.79 6.62 -10.93
N ASP A 193 4.63 6.21 -9.67
CA ASP A 193 5.72 6.14 -8.70
C ASP A 193 6.81 5.16 -9.15
N GLU A 194 6.41 3.96 -9.62
CA GLU A 194 7.33 2.96 -10.17
C GLU A 194 8.10 3.48 -11.39
N ALA A 195 7.41 4.09 -12.37
CA ALA A 195 8.05 4.70 -13.53
C ALA A 195 9.01 5.84 -13.14
N ALA A 196 8.68 6.59 -12.10
CA ALA A 196 9.53 7.64 -11.55
C ALA A 196 10.64 7.11 -10.62
N LYS A 197 10.73 5.78 -10.39
CA LYS A 197 11.65 5.16 -9.42
C LYS A 197 11.54 5.73 -8.01
N ARG A 198 10.33 6.14 -7.62
CA ARG A 198 10.01 6.65 -6.27
C ARG A 198 9.19 5.61 -5.51
N PRO A 199 9.38 5.49 -4.19
CA PRO A 199 8.56 4.58 -3.38
C PRO A 199 7.14 5.13 -3.24
N THR A 200 6.13 4.29 -3.46
CA THR A 200 4.77 4.62 -3.08
C THR A 200 4.64 4.62 -1.55
N PRO A 201 3.99 5.62 -0.95
CA PRO A 201 3.77 5.66 0.49
C PRO A 201 3.08 4.40 1.03
N GLU A 202 3.55 3.89 2.16
CA GLU A 202 3.00 2.68 2.78
C GLU A 202 1.49 2.80 3.05
N ALA A 203 1.02 3.96 3.52
CA ALA A 203 -0.41 4.19 3.77
C ALA A 203 -1.27 4.00 2.50
N THR A 204 -0.77 4.45 1.35
CA THR A 204 -1.42 4.28 0.04
C THR A 204 -1.48 2.81 -0.35
N LEU A 205 -0.36 2.08 -0.22
CA LEU A 205 -0.33 0.64 -0.52
C LEU A 205 -1.23 -0.17 0.42
N ARG A 206 -1.31 0.18 1.71
CA ARG A 206 -2.23 -0.48 2.65
C ARG A 206 -3.70 -0.26 2.28
N LEU A 207 -4.07 0.96 1.85
CA LEU A 207 -5.43 1.27 1.41
C LEU A 207 -5.79 0.54 0.11
N LEU A 208 -4.83 0.44 -0.82
CA LEU A 208 -4.99 -0.37 -2.03
C LEU A 208 -5.16 -1.85 -1.68
N ALA A 209 -4.30 -2.40 -0.82
CA ALA A 209 -4.36 -3.79 -0.39
C ALA A 209 -5.67 -4.12 0.33
N SER A 210 -6.12 -3.27 1.26
CA SER A 210 -7.40 -3.47 1.94
C SER A 210 -8.57 -3.46 0.96
N SER A 211 -8.57 -2.55 -0.01
CA SER A 211 -9.63 -2.45 -1.02
C SER A 211 -9.63 -3.63 -1.98
N GLN A 212 -8.46 -4.11 -2.42
CA GLN A 212 -8.33 -5.33 -3.22
C GLN A 212 -8.88 -6.55 -2.47
N ASN A 213 -8.59 -6.67 -1.18
CA ASN A 213 -9.13 -7.75 -0.35
C ASN A 213 -10.66 -7.66 -0.22
N GLN A 214 -11.23 -6.46 -0.07
CA GLN A 214 -12.68 -6.25 0.01
C GLN A 214 -13.42 -6.69 -1.27
N VAL A 215 -12.83 -6.42 -2.44
CA VAL A 215 -13.39 -6.87 -3.73
C VAL A 215 -12.93 -8.27 -4.13
N LYS A 216 -12.22 -8.99 -3.25
CA LYS A 216 -11.68 -10.34 -3.48
C LYS A 216 -10.73 -10.44 -4.68
N ASP A 217 -10.00 -9.36 -4.99
CA ASP A 217 -8.92 -9.37 -5.98
C ASP A 217 -7.64 -9.95 -5.36
N SER A 218 -7.56 -11.27 -5.30
CA SER A 218 -6.40 -11.98 -4.74
C SER A 218 -5.10 -11.71 -5.49
N VAL A 219 -5.16 -11.52 -6.81
CA VAL A 219 -3.97 -11.28 -7.64
C VAL A 219 -3.42 -9.88 -7.37
N GLY A 220 -4.27 -8.87 -7.40
CA GLY A 220 -3.89 -7.50 -7.06
C GLY A 220 -3.41 -7.39 -5.61
N TYR A 221 -4.11 -8.03 -4.68
CA TYR A 221 -3.72 -8.05 -3.27
C TYR A 221 -2.30 -8.60 -3.06
N LEU A 222 -1.97 -9.74 -3.67
CA LEU A 222 -0.63 -10.32 -3.62
C LEU A 222 0.44 -9.40 -4.24
N ALA A 223 0.13 -8.74 -5.36
CA ALA A 223 1.04 -7.78 -5.97
C ALA A 223 1.31 -6.58 -5.06
N THR A 224 0.29 -6.05 -4.39
CA THR A 224 0.42 -4.93 -3.44
C THR A 224 1.15 -5.35 -2.17
N LEU A 225 0.88 -6.55 -1.62
CA LEU A 225 1.64 -7.12 -0.51
C LEU A 225 3.13 -7.29 -0.85
N THR A 226 3.42 -7.75 -2.06
CA THR A 226 4.81 -7.86 -2.55
C THR A 226 5.52 -6.51 -2.52
N ARG A 227 4.83 -5.44 -2.96
CA ARG A 227 5.36 -4.07 -2.88
C ARG A 227 5.56 -3.62 -1.44
N LEU A 228 4.59 -3.85 -0.55
CA LEU A 228 4.69 -3.51 0.88
C LEU A 228 5.89 -4.20 1.54
N ALA A 229 6.04 -5.51 1.34
CA ALA A 229 7.16 -6.28 1.86
C ALA A 229 8.50 -5.79 1.31
N GLY A 230 8.58 -5.63 -0.02
CA GLY A 230 9.79 -5.19 -0.72
C GLY A 230 10.21 -3.75 -0.42
N SER A 231 9.26 -2.82 -0.20
CA SER A 231 9.58 -1.40 0.02
C SER A 231 9.80 -1.03 1.48
N THR A 232 9.21 -1.77 2.43
CA THR A 232 9.28 -1.42 3.85
C THR A 232 10.21 -2.32 4.66
N GLY A 233 10.43 -3.56 4.22
CA GLY A 233 11.18 -4.57 4.97
C GLY A 233 10.52 -5.06 6.27
N LYS A 234 9.27 -4.70 6.54
CA LYS A 234 8.57 -5.12 7.77
C LYS A 234 8.19 -6.60 7.72
N THR A 235 8.48 -7.33 8.79
CA THR A 235 8.21 -8.77 8.93
C THR A 235 6.74 -9.11 8.78
N ASP A 236 5.82 -8.26 9.25
CA ASP A 236 4.37 -8.52 9.18
C ASP A 236 3.88 -8.66 7.72
N TYR A 237 4.40 -7.84 6.80
CA TYR A 237 4.05 -7.96 5.39
C TYR A 237 4.67 -9.19 4.74
N TRP A 238 5.90 -9.53 5.14
CA TRP A 238 6.56 -10.75 4.68
C TRP A 238 5.82 -12.00 5.16
N ASP A 239 5.38 -12.03 6.41
CA ASP A 239 4.65 -13.16 6.98
C ASP A 239 3.33 -13.40 6.24
N GLU A 240 2.52 -12.35 6.07
CA GLU A 240 1.28 -12.44 5.28
C GLU A 240 1.56 -12.87 3.83
N LEU A 241 2.59 -12.30 3.17
CA LEU A 241 2.95 -12.63 1.79
C LEU A 241 3.38 -14.10 1.63
N ILE A 242 4.19 -14.61 2.54
CA ILE A 242 4.63 -16.01 2.57
C ILE A 242 3.42 -16.92 2.80
N ASN A 243 2.60 -16.62 3.81
CA ASN A 243 1.43 -17.41 4.15
C ASN A 243 0.42 -17.48 3.00
N ARG A 244 0.18 -16.37 2.30
CA ARG A 244 -0.70 -16.33 1.11
C ARG A 244 -0.11 -17.12 -0.06
N THR A 245 1.22 -17.12 -0.20
CA THR A 245 1.91 -17.86 -1.26
C THR A 245 1.79 -19.37 -1.04
N VAL A 246 2.00 -19.84 0.18
CA VAL A 246 1.93 -21.28 0.54
C VAL A 246 0.49 -21.80 0.48
N ARG A 247 -0.52 -20.94 0.68
CA ARG A 247 -1.94 -21.30 0.59
C ARG A 247 -2.50 -21.34 -0.84
N LYS A 248 -1.71 -21.04 -1.87
CA LYS A 248 -2.15 -21.17 -3.25
C LYS A 248 -2.39 -22.64 -3.60
N ASP A 249 -3.45 -22.89 -4.37
CA ASP A 249 -3.73 -24.22 -4.89
C ASP A 249 -2.55 -24.74 -5.73
N GLY A 250 -2.14 -25.98 -5.46
CA GLY A 250 -1.02 -26.62 -6.16
C GLY A 250 0.37 -26.33 -5.59
N PHE A 251 0.49 -25.60 -4.48
CA PHE A 251 1.77 -25.44 -3.79
C PHE A 251 2.27 -26.79 -3.24
N ALA A 252 3.47 -27.21 -3.64
CA ALA A 252 4.09 -28.47 -3.25
C ALA A 252 4.68 -28.41 -1.83
N ASP A 253 3.80 -28.31 -0.83
CA ASP A 253 4.19 -28.02 0.54
C ASP A 253 5.20 -29.01 1.12
N ASP A 254 4.95 -30.31 1.00
CA ASP A 254 5.84 -31.36 1.53
C ASP A 254 7.29 -31.20 1.05
N ARG A 255 7.46 -30.73 -0.19
CA ARG A 255 8.75 -30.57 -0.86
C ARG A 255 9.38 -29.20 -0.59
N LEU A 256 8.58 -28.13 -0.61
CA LEU A 256 9.05 -26.75 -0.53
C LEU A 256 9.04 -26.17 0.88
N ARG A 257 8.48 -26.88 1.88
CA ARG A 257 8.38 -26.40 3.27
C ARG A 257 9.73 -25.99 3.85
N LEU A 258 10.80 -26.73 3.55
CA LEU A 258 12.15 -26.36 3.98
C LEU A 258 12.60 -25.01 3.41
N ASP A 259 12.26 -24.73 2.14
CA ASP A 259 12.58 -23.45 1.49
C ASP A 259 11.70 -22.30 2.00
N VAL A 260 10.45 -22.59 2.39
CA VAL A 260 9.59 -21.64 3.10
C VAL A 260 10.22 -21.22 4.43
N TYR A 261 10.72 -22.17 5.23
CA TYR A 261 11.42 -21.83 6.48
C TYR A 261 12.69 -21.03 6.24
N ARG A 262 13.49 -21.40 5.22
CA ARG A 262 14.67 -20.62 4.83
C ARG A 262 14.29 -19.19 4.46
N LEU A 263 13.19 -19.00 3.72
CA LEU A 263 12.68 -17.69 3.37
C LEU A 263 12.26 -16.90 4.62
N ARG A 264 11.50 -17.50 5.55
CA ARG A 264 11.09 -16.88 6.83
C ARG A 264 12.30 -16.37 7.61
N LEU A 265 13.34 -17.20 7.76
CA LEU A 265 14.56 -16.83 8.47
C LEU A 265 15.29 -15.64 7.81
N VAL A 266 15.46 -15.64 6.48
CA VAL A 266 16.20 -14.55 5.82
C VAL A 266 15.46 -13.21 5.85
N VAL A 267 14.13 -13.22 5.87
CA VAL A 267 13.31 -12.00 6.01
C VAL A 267 13.12 -11.57 7.47
N GLY A 268 13.76 -12.26 8.42
CA GLY A 268 13.77 -11.89 9.84
C GLY A 268 12.57 -12.38 10.64
N ILE A 269 11.79 -13.33 10.12
CA ILE A 269 10.69 -13.97 10.87
C ILE A 269 11.30 -15.06 11.75
N ALA A 270 11.18 -14.89 13.07
CA ALA A 270 11.61 -15.89 14.04
C ALA A 270 10.74 -17.15 13.94
N LEU A 271 11.37 -18.31 14.06
CA LEU A 271 10.67 -19.59 14.13
C LEU A 271 10.43 -19.99 15.58
N GLU A 272 9.27 -20.58 15.84
CA GLU A 272 8.96 -21.20 17.13
C GLU A 272 9.68 -22.55 17.31
N GLY A 273 9.69 -23.09 18.54
CA GLY A 273 10.45 -24.31 18.83
C GLY A 273 10.02 -25.53 18.02
N ASP A 274 8.72 -25.71 17.81
CA ASP A 274 8.16 -26.76 16.95
C ASP A 274 8.54 -26.55 15.47
N GLU A 275 8.50 -25.31 14.97
CA GLU A 275 8.96 -24.96 13.63
C GLU A 275 10.46 -25.22 13.42
N ILE A 276 11.30 -24.94 14.42
CA ILE A 276 12.75 -25.24 14.39
C ILE A 276 12.95 -26.76 14.31
N GLY A 277 12.24 -27.53 15.15
CA GLY A 277 12.30 -29.00 15.13
C GLY A 277 11.88 -29.59 13.77
N ASP A 278 10.76 -29.12 13.20
CA ASP A 278 10.28 -29.57 11.89
C ASP A 278 11.26 -29.18 10.76
N MET A 279 11.79 -27.95 10.78
CA MET A 279 12.79 -27.50 9.81
C MET A 279 14.05 -28.39 9.87
N ALA A 280 14.55 -28.67 11.07
CA ALA A 280 15.72 -29.53 11.26
C ALA A 280 15.45 -30.97 10.79
N PHE A 281 14.27 -31.50 11.08
CA PHE A 281 13.86 -32.83 10.63
C PHE A 281 13.83 -32.93 9.10
N ARG A 282 13.27 -31.93 8.42
CA ARG A 282 13.23 -31.85 6.95
C ARG A 282 14.62 -31.68 6.36
N ALA A 283 15.47 -30.85 6.95
CA ALA A 283 16.87 -30.71 6.52
C ALA A 283 17.61 -32.05 6.60
N ASN A 284 17.43 -32.79 7.69
CA ASN A 284 18.03 -34.11 7.85
C ASN A 284 17.52 -35.11 6.80
N GLN A 285 16.20 -35.15 6.55
CA GLN A 285 15.63 -35.98 5.48
C GLN A 285 16.10 -35.61 4.07
N ALA A 286 16.41 -34.33 3.84
CA ALA A 286 16.98 -33.84 2.60
C ALA A 286 18.47 -34.19 2.42
N GLY A 287 19.08 -34.91 3.37
CA GLY A 287 20.51 -35.23 3.34
C GLY A 287 21.40 -34.04 3.69
N LEU A 288 20.90 -33.12 4.53
CA LEU A 288 21.62 -31.92 4.98
C LEU A 288 21.84 -31.97 6.51
N PRO A 289 22.52 -33.00 7.05
CA PRO A 289 22.65 -33.18 8.49
C PRO A 289 23.40 -32.04 9.18
N ALA A 290 24.31 -31.35 8.48
CA ALA A 290 24.96 -30.16 9.03
C ALA A 290 24.00 -28.97 9.23
N GLU A 291 23.02 -28.77 8.33
CA GLU A 291 21.98 -27.73 8.51
C GLU A 291 21.05 -28.13 9.66
N ALA A 292 20.65 -29.40 9.73
CA ALA A 292 19.82 -29.92 10.82
C ALA A 292 20.51 -29.78 12.19
N GLN A 293 21.80 -30.15 12.27
CA GLN A 293 22.59 -30.00 13.48
C GLN A 293 22.65 -28.54 13.93
N ALA A 294 22.98 -27.62 13.02
CA ALA A 294 23.09 -26.19 13.35
C ALA A 294 21.76 -25.62 13.87
N LEU A 295 20.64 -25.93 13.22
CA LEU A 295 19.31 -25.50 13.64
C LEU A 295 18.96 -25.98 15.06
N LEU A 296 19.24 -27.25 15.35
CA LEU A 296 18.99 -27.83 16.67
C LEU A 296 19.92 -27.21 17.72
N ASP A 297 21.22 -27.11 17.44
CA ASP A 297 22.20 -26.47 18.33
C ASP A 297 21.77 -25.05 18.70
N ASP A 298 21.37 -24.24 17.73
CA ASP A 298 20.87 -22.87 17.95
C ASP A 298 19.55 -22.86 18.74
N GLY A 299 18.61 -23.74 18.42
CA GLY A 299 17.34 -23.88 19.13
C GLY A 299 17.51 -24.27 20.61
N TYR A 300 18.43 -25.18 20.92
CA TYR A 300 18.80 -25.54 22.29
C TYR A 300 19.50 -24.38 23.01
N LYS A 301 20.46 -23.71 22.33
CA LYS A 301 21.18 -22.57 22.88
C LYS A 301 20.26 -21.39 23.19
N ALA A 302 19.24 -21.16 22.37
CA ALA A 302 18.21 -20.13 22.58
C ALA A 302 17.15 -20.53 23.63
N GLY A 303 17.19 -21.77 24.15
CA GLY A 303 16.19 -22.29 25.09
C GLY A 303 14.80 -22.47 24.48
N LEU A 304 14.70 -22.52 23.14
CA LEU A 304 13.46 -22.78 22.40
C LEU A 304 13.18 -24.28 22.34
N LEU A 305 14.22 -25.10 22.27
CA LEU A 305 14.16 -26.56 22.31
C LEU A 305 14.56 -27.12 23.69
N GLY A 306 14.42 -28.44 23.85
CA GLY A 306 14.78 -29.15 25.08
C GLY A 306 13.70 -29.15 26.17
N LYS A 307 12.49 -28.73 25.82
CA LYS A 307 11.31 -28.71 26.69
C LYS A 307 10.05 -29.14 25.92
N GLY A 308 9.01 -29.51 26.65
CA GLY A 308 7.73 -29.90 26.05
C GLY A 308 7.75 -31.31 25.42
N PRO A 309 6.68 -31.68 24.69
CA PRO A 309 6.47 -33.05 24.23
C PRO A 309 7.50 -33.53 23.20
N ASN A 310 8.11 -32.61 22.44
CA ASN A 310 9.06 -32.95 21.37
C ASN A 310 10.52 -33.07 21.86
N ALA A 311 10.83 -32.70 23.11
CA ALA A 311 12.20 -32.58 23.61
C ALA A 311 13.05 -33.85 23.40
N ALA A 312 12.48 -35.04 23.61
CA ALA A 312 13.18 -36.30 23.40
C ALA A 312 13.42 -36.62 21.91
N ALA A 313 12.47 -36.27 21.05
CA ALA A 313 12.59 -36.43 19.60
C ALA A 313 13.64 -35.48 19.03
N ASP A 314 13.60 -34.20 19.43
CA ASP A 314 14.56 -33.18 19.01
C ASP A 314 15.99 -33.55 19.45
N GLN A 315 16.15 -34.07 20.66
CA GLN A 315 17.46 -34.52 21.17
C GLN A 315 17.99 -35.69 20.35
N LYS A 316 17.15 -36.69 20.06
CA LYS A 316 17.54 -37.84 19.24
C LYS A 316 17.89 -37.43 17.81
N LEU A 317 17.11 -36.50 17.23
CA LEU A 317 17.41 -35.94 15.92
C LEU A 317 18.77 -35.23 15.94
N ARG A 318 19.05 -34.43 16.97
CA ARG A 318 20.31 -33.70 17.12
C ARG A 318 21.50 -34.65 17.19
N GLU A 319 21.42 -35.71 17.97
CA GLU A 319 22.46 -36.73 18.07
C GLU A 319 22.71 -37.44 16.72
N SER A 320 21.64 -37.82 16.02
CA SER A 320 21.75 -38.50 14.73
C SER A 320 22.30 -37.57 13.63
N ALA A 321 21.84 -36.32 13.58
CA ALA A 321 22.35 -35.29 12.66
C ALA A 321 23.84 -34.98 12.94
N THR A 322 24.24 -34.88 14.21
CA THR A 322 25.64 -34.66 14.61
C THR A 322 26.54 -35.79 14.11
N LYS A 323 26.11 -37.05 14.30
CA LYS A 323 26.86 -38.22 13.81
C LYS A 323 26.95 -38.23 12.28
N ALA A 324 25.85 -37.98 11.59
CA ALA A 324 25.81 -37.94 10.12
C ALA A 324 26.68 -36.81 9.55
N ALA A 325 26.61 -35.61 10.13
CA ALA A 325 27.44 -34.47 9.72
C ALA A 325 28.94 -34.74 9.93
N ALA A 326 29.32 -35.44 11.00
CA ALA A 326 30.70 -35.87 11.21
C ALA A 326 31.16 -36.91 10.17
N GLN A 327 30.27 -37.84 9.82
CA GLN A 327 30.54 -38.84 8.79
C GLN A 327 30.70 -38.20 7.40
N ASP A 328 29.78 -37.33 6.99
CA ASP A 328 29.85 -36.60 5.71
C ASP A 328 31.15 -35.81 5.58
N ARG A 329 31.60 -35.20 6.68
CA ARG A 329 32.88 -34.48 6.73
C ARG A 329 34.07 -35.41 6.52
N ALA A 330 34.04 -36.59 7.15
CA ALA A 330 35.12 -37.57 7.04
C ALA A 330 35.22 -38.18 5.63
N THR A 331 34.10 -38.35 4.93
CA THR A 331 34.03 -39.00 3.60
C THR A 331 33.89 -37.99 2.44
N LEU A 332 34.06 -36.70 2.69
CA LEU A 332 33.80 -35.64 1.71
C LEU A 332 34.57 -35.83 0.40
N ALA A 333 35.87 -36.13 0.49
CA ALA A 333 36.73 -36.28 -0.68
C ALA A 333 36.31 -37.48 -1.56
N GLU A 334 35.96 -38.60 -0.95
CA GLU A 334 35.48 -39.80 -1.65
C GLU A 334 34.12 -39.54 -2.31
N THR A 335 33.22 -38.88 -1.59
CA THR A 335 31.89 -38.50 -2.08
C THR A 335 31.98 -37.56 -3.28
N GLU A 336 32.89 -36.57 -3.24
CA GLU A 336 33.14 -35.66 -4.36
C GLU A 336 33.69 -36.39 -5.58
N ALA A 337 34.68 -37.26 -5.39
CA ALA A 337 35.22 -38.06 -6.48
C ALA A 337 34.15 -38.96 -7.14
N ALA A 338 33.24 -39.53 -6.34
CA ALA A 338 32.12 -40.30 -6.85
C ALA A 338 31.08 -39.42 -7.58
N ALA A 339 30.74 -38.25 -7.03
CA ALA A 339 29.79 -37.31 -7.63
C ALA A 339 30.27 -36.80 -9.01
N LEU A 340 31.56 -36.51 -9.13
CA LEU A 340 32.18 -36.12 -10.40
C LEU A 340 32.08 -37.20 -11.48
N LYS A 341 32.12 -38.49 -11.10
CA LYS A 341 32.02 -39.63 -12.02
C LYS A 341 30.57 -40.05 -12.33
N ALA A 342 29.59 -39.59 -11.56
CA ALA A 342 28.18 -39.96 -11.76
C ALA A 342 27.71 -39.61 -13.19
N PRO A 343 26.74 -40.33 -13.78
CA PRO A 343 26.27 -40.06 -15.13
C PRO A 343 25.41 -38.78 -15.26
N ASN A 344 24.97 -38.19 -14.15
CA ASN A 344 24.13 -37.00 -14.11
C ASN A 344 24.52 -36.07 -12.95
N GLY A 345 23.88 -34.92 -12.89
CA GLY A 345 24.17 -33.85 -11.93
C GLY A 345 23.69 -34.04 -10.50
N ASN A 346 22.85 -35.04 -10.20
CA ASN A 346 22.15 -35.10 -8.91
C ASN A 346 23.12 -35.23 -7.71
N ALA A 347 24.19 -36.00 -7.86
CA ALA A 347 25.19 -36.18 -6.80
C ALA A 347 25.97 -34.89 -6.53
N LEU A 348 26.36 -34.14 -7.57
CA LEU A 348 27.04 -32.85 -7.44
C LEU A 348 26.12 -31.79 -6.83
N TYR A 349 24.85 -31.77 -7.22
CA TYR A 349 23.84 -30.90 -6.64
C TYR A 349 23.66 -31.16 -5.14
N GLY A 350 23.44 -32.42 -4.74
CA GLY A 350 23.27 -32.80 -3.34
C GLY A 350 24.51 -32.50 -2.50
N LEU A 351 25.70 -32.82 -3.04
CA LEU A 351 26.97 -32.50 -2.41
C LEU A 351 27.17 -30.99 -2.24
N GLY A 352 26.85 -30.19 -3.25
CA GLY A 352 26.97 -28.74 -3.16
C GLY A 352 26.04 -28.12 -2.10
N MET A 353 24.83 -28.67 -1.94
CA MET A 353 23.93 -28.29 -0.85
C MET A 353 24.52 -28.64 0.53
N ALA A 354 25.03 -29.86 0.69
CA ALA A 354 25.66 -30.31 1.94
C ALA A 354 26.94 -29.51 2.26
N VAL A 355 27.76 -29.18 1.26
CA VAL A 355 28.93 -28.32 1.45
C VAL A 355 28.50 -26.90 1.85
N SER A 356 27.48 -26.34 1.21
CA SER A 356 26.97 -25.02 1.60
C SER A 356 26.42 -24.99 3.03
N SER A 357 25.81 -26.06 3.54
CA SER A 357 25.28 -26.07 4.91
C SER A 357 26.37 -26.05 5.99
N THR A 358 27.63 -26.32 5.63
CA THR A 358 28.79 -26.17 6.52
C THR A 358 29.35 -24.74 6.57
N GLY A 359 28.76 -23.80 5.83
CA GLY A 359 29.27 -22.43 5.67
C GLY A 359 30.18 -22.23 4.46
N ALA A 360 30.59 -23.30 3.77
CA ALA A 360 31.40 -23.25 2.55
C ALA A 360 30.55 -22.90 1.31
N HIS A 361 29.85 -21.75 1.35
CA HIS A 361 28.83 -21.37 0.36
C HIS A 361 29.38 -21.23 -1.06
N GLU A 362 30.57 -20.66 -1.25
CA GLU A 362 31.15 -20.52 -2.59
C GLU A 362 31.48 -21.87 -3.23
N ARG A 363 32.02 -22.81 -2.45
CA ARG A 363 32.31 -24.17 -2.92
C ARG A 363 31.01 -24.92 -3.20
N GLY A 364 30.02 -24.79 -2.32
CA GLY A 364 28.68 -25.35 -2.53
C GLY A 364 28.05 -24.85 -3.83
N LEU A 365 28.12 -23.54 -4.09
CA LEU A 365 27.62 -22.93 -5.32
C LEU A 365 28.31 -23.47 -6.56
N ALA A 366 29.64 -23.64 -6.53
CA ALA A 366 30.40 -24.20 -7.64
C ALA A 366 29.94 -25.63 -7.97
N LEU A 367 29.77 -26.47 -6.96
CA LEU A 367 29.30 -27.85 -7.11
C LEU A 367 27.86 -27.92 -7.63
N ILE A 368 26.94 -27.09 -7.11
CA ILE A 368 25.56 -27.01 -7.62
C ILE A 368 25.56 -26.58 -9.09
N THR A 369 26.33 -25.55 -9.44
CA THR A 369 26.43 -25.05 -10.81
C THR A 369 26.95 -26.14 -11.76
N GLN A 370 27.98 -26.88 -11.34
CA GLN A 370 28.51 -28.01 -12.10
C GLN A 370 27.48 -29.14 -12.24
N GLY A 371 26.72 -29.45 -11.18
CA GLY A 371 25.65 -30.42 -11.21
C GLY A 371 24.55 -30.04 -12.21
N ILE A 372 24.11 -28.78 -12.20
CA ILE A 372 23.13 -28.26 -13.15
C ILE A 372 23.65 -28.35 -14.59
N ALA A 373 24.89 -27.93 -14.84
CA ALA A 373 25.51 -27.99 -16.16
C ALA A 373 25.63 -29.43 -16.70
N LYS A 374 25.81 -30.41 -15.81
CA LYS A 374 25.89 -31.84 -16.15
C LYS A 374 24.54 -32.44 -16.57
N GLY A 375 23.42 -31.79 -16.25
CA GLY A 375 22.08 -32.23 -16.64
C GLY A 375 21.60 -33.52 -15.96
N GLY A 376 20.45 -34.04 -16.41
CA GLY A 376 19.85 -35.26 -15.85
C GLY A 376 19.36 -35.12 -14.39
N LEU A 377 19.09 -33.89 -13.96
CA LEU A 377 18.54 -33.61 -12.62
C LEU A 377 17.10 -34.12 -12.51
N ARG A 378 16.77 -34.74 -11.37
CA ARG A 378 15.40 -35.19 -11.09
C ARG A 378 14.42 -34.03 -10.97
N ARG A 379 14.90 -32.88 -10.50
CA ARG A 379 14.13 -31.65 -10.22
C ARG A 379 14.96 -30.42 -10.62
N PRO A 380 14.97 -30.04 -11.90
CA PRO A 380 15.77 -28.92 -12.37
C PRO A 380 15.35 -27.58 -11.75
N ASP A 381 14.05 -27.34 -11.55
CA ASP A 381 13.55 -26.12 -10.90
C ASP A 381 14.02 -25.96 -9.46
N ASP A 382 13.99 -27.04 -8.67
CA ASP A 382 14.48 -27.05 -7.29
C ASP A 382 15.97 -26.77 -7.24
N ALA A 383 16.73 -27.37 -8.16
CA ALA A 383 18.17 -27.13 -8.24
C ALA A 383 18.47 -25.66 -8.56
N GLN A 384 17.68 -25.03 -9.43
CA GLN A 384 17.80 -23.59 -9.74
C GLN A 384 17.42 -22.71 -8.53
N LEU A 385 16.30 -23.03 -7.85
CA LEU A 385 15.89 -22.34 -6.62
C LEU A 385 17.00 -22.39 -5.57
N HIS A 386 17.54 -23.58 -5.32
CA HIS A 386 18.62 -23.79 -4.37
C HIS A 386 19.94 -23.17 -4.80
N GLN A 387 20.28 -23.16 -6.09
CA GLN A 387 21.43 -22.42 -6.61
C GLN A 387 21.30 -20.94 -6.24
N GLY A 388 20.10 -20.36 -6.38
CA GLY A 388 19.82 -18.98 -5.98
C GLY A 388 20.00 -18.75 -4.47
N ILE A 389 19.46 -19.65 -3.64
CA ILE A 389 19.58 -19.58 -2.17
C ILE A 389 21.06 -19.67 -1.75
N VAL A 390 21.83 -20.59 -2.32
CA VAL A 390 23.26 -20.76 -1.99
C VAL A 390 24.09 -19.60 -2.53
N ALA A 391 23.78 -19.06 -3.72
CA ALA A 391 24.42 -17.86 -4.23
C ALA A 391 24.17 -16.65 -3.33
N LEU A 392 22.96 -16.51 -2.78
CA LEU A 392 22.63 -15.47 -1.83
C LEU A 392 23.42 -15.61 -0.52
N ARG A 393 23.50 -16.83 0.03
CA ARG A 393 24.35 -17.15 1.21
C ARG A 393 25.83 -16.87 0.94
N ALA A 394 26.29 -17.04 -0.30
CA ALA A 394 27.64 -16.69 -0.75
C ALA A 394 27.85 -15.18 -1.02
N GLY A 395 26.85 -14.33 -0.78
CA GLY A 395 26.92 -12.89 -1.06
C GLY A 395 26.82 -12.51 -2.55
N LYS A 396 26.52 -13.46 -3.44
CA LYS A 396 26.48 -13.28 -4.90
C LYS A 396 25.06 -12.93 -5.37
N ALA A 397 24.60 -11.74 -5.02
CA ALA A 397 23.23 -11.29 -5.28
C ALA A 397 22.82 -11.38 -6.77
N ASP A 398 23.68 -10.97 -7.70
CA ASP A 398 23.36 -11.02 -9.13
C ASP A 398 23.23 -12.46 -9.65
N GLN A 399 24.10 -13.37 -9.19
CA GLN A 399 23.98 -14.79 -9.52
C GLN A 399 22.73 -15.41 -8.91
N ALA A 400 22.37 -15.00 -7.69
CA ALA A 400 21.13 -15.44 -7.05
C ALA A 400 19.91 -15.03 -7.87
N LYS A 401 19.82 -13.77 -8.29
CA LYS A 401 18.73 -13.27 -9.15
C LYS A 401 18.66 -14.03 -10.48
N ALA A 402 19.80 -14.30 -11.11
CA ALA A 402 19.85 -15.05 -12.36
C ALA A 402 19.31 -16.48 -12.19
N ALA A 403 19.71 -17.17 -11.12
CA ALA A 403 19.21 -18.52 -10.80
C ALA A 403 17.71 -18.51 -10.47
N PHE A 404 17.23 -17.55 -9.67
CA PHE A 404 15.80 -17.42 -9.38
C PHE A 404 14.96 -17.15 -10.62
N ALA A 405 15.45 -16.34 -11.57
CA ALA A 405 14.75 -16.09 -12.83
C ALA A 405 14.66 -17.34 -13.73
N ALA A 406 15.56 -18.32 -13.55
CA ALA A 406 15.55 -19.58 -14.28
C ALA A 406 14.53 -20.60 -13.75
N VAL A 407 13.96 -20.39 -12.56
CA VAL A 407 12.91 -21.26 -12.00
C VAL A 407 11.59 -21.05 -12.73
N LYS A 408 11.05 -22.10 -13.35
CA LYS A 408 9.81 -22.09 -14.15
C LYS A 408 8.70 -22.98 -13.58
N GLY A 409 8.99 -23.73 -12.52
CA GLY A 409 8.02 -24.62 -11.86
C GLY A 409 6.73 -23.92 -11.42
N SER A 410 5.58 -24.55 -11.68
CA SER A 410 4.24 -24.04 -11.35
C SER A 410 3.70 -24.52 -10.01
N ASP A 411 4.49 -25.26 -9.24
CA ASP A 411 4.13 -25.90 -7.98
C ASP A 411 4.58 -25.09 -6.74
N GLY A 412 4.79 -23.79 -6.94
CA GLY A 412 5.25 -22.87 -5.90
C GLY A 412 6.75 -22.55 -5.93
N ALA A 413 7.58 -23.33 -6.64
CA ALA A 413 9.02 -23.07 -6.72
C ALA A 413 9.33 -21.69 -7.34
N ALA A 414 8.64 -21.33 -8.44
CA ALA A 414 8.80 -20.01 -9.05
C ALA A 414 8.23 -18.87 -8.18
N ASP A 415 7.22 -19.14 -7.35
CA ASP A 415 6.72 -18.16 -6.38
C ASP A 415 7.78 -17.86 -5.31
N LEU A 416 8.38 -18.90 -4.71
CA LEU A 416 9.47 -18.72 -3.74
C LEU A 416 10.67 -18.00 -4.36
N ALA A 417 11.07 -18.37 -5.58
CA ALA A 417 12.15 -17.69 -6.30
C ALA A 417 11.88 -16.19 -6.49
N ARG A 418 10.63 -15.81 -6.79
CA ARG A 418 10.21 -14.40 -6.84
C ARG A 418 10.31 -13.73 -5.47
N LEU A 419 9.88 -14.37 -4.40
CA LEU A 419 9.97 -13.80 -3.05
C LEU A 419 11.43 -13.58 -2.60
N PHE A 420 12.33 -14.53 -2.85
CA PHE A 420 13.76 -14.34 -2.60
C PHE A 420 14.35 -13.19 -3.45
N THR A 421 13.90 -13.04 -4.69
CA THR A 421 14.31 -11.91 -5.54
C THR A 421 13.87 -10.57 -4.94
N VAL A 422 12.63 -10.48 -4.44
CA VAL A 422 12.13 -9.29 -3.75
C VAL A 422 12.94 -9.02 -2.47
N TYR A 423 13.28 -10.07 -1.72
CA TYR A 423 14.11 -9.93 -0.52
C TYR A 423 15.47 -9.30 -0.84
N ILE A 424 16.14 -9.75 -1.92
CA ILE A 424 17.45 -9.23 -2.34
C ILE A 424 17.44 -7.71 -2.54
N ASP A 425 16.33 -7.19 -3.07
CA ASP A 425 16.15 -5.76 -3.38
C ASP A 425 15.52 -4.96 -2.23
N SER A 426 15.08 -5.63 -1.17
CA SER A 426 14.36 -5.02 -0.07
C SER A 426 15.29 -4.42 1.00
N PRO A 427 14.80 -3.44 1.79
CA PRO A 427 15.48 -2.97 2.99
C PRO A 427 15.72 -4.06 4.03
N ALA A 428 14.95 -5.16 4.05
CA ALA A 428 15.11 -6.24 5.02
C ALA A 428 16.45 -7.00 4.89
N ARG A 429 17.15 -6.85 3.76
CA ARG A 429 18.49 -7.41 3.56
C ARG A 429 19.60 -6.51 4.11
N LYS A 430 19.38 -5.19 4.17
CA LYS A 430 20.37 -4.19 4.62
C LYS A 430 20.36 -4.10 6.14
#